data_AF-A0A8B6Y4Y0-F1
#
_entry.id   AF-A0A8B6Y4Y0-F1
#
_cell.length_a   1.000
_cell.length_b   1.000
_cell.length_c   1.000
_cell.angle_alpha   90.00
_cell.angle_beta   90.00
_cell.angle_gamma   90.00
#
_symmetry.space_group_name_H-M   'P 1'
#
loop_
_entity.id
_entity.type
_entity.pdbx_description
1 polymer ?
#
loop_
_entity_poly.entity_id
_entity_poly.type
_entity_poly.pdbx_seq_one_letter_code
_entity_poly.pdbx_strand_id
1 'polypeptide(L)'
;MTEKCCVVKLLNEDCDKTYYCRMIGRIKLKDIVSTDAEVLIQRIGHTFEQNEEICFHHEKAYISRYEALQKYCCDPFKVHKKKIIKGLCKVDDLTASQLKIKPGQKLCTNCLNEFKLEQITGKFSQEDEDKDVDDEEFSSSDLNKTVLNKSFFTGNISSKKCK
;
A
#
# COMPACT_ATOMS: atom_id res chain seq x y z
N MET A 1 26.90 20.13 -13.94
CA MET A 1 26.32 18.98 -13.23
C MET A 1 24.91 19.37 -12.85
N THR A 2 23.89 18.75 -13.43
CA THR A 2 22.50 18.98 -13.05
C THR A 2 22.30 18.43 -11.64
N GLU A 3 21.80 19.25 -10.71
CA GLU A 3 21.51 18.83 -9.34
C GLU A 3 20.61 17.59 -9.36
N LYS A 4 20.68 16.65 -8.41
CA LYS A 4 19.80 15.46 -8.42
C LYS A 4 18.37 15.81 -7.93
N CYS A 5 17.33 15.24 -8.54
CA CYS A 5 15.95 15.41 -8.03
C CYS A 5 15.73 14.59 -6.74
N CYS A 6 14.64 14.84 -6.02
CA CYS A 6 14.35 14.20 -4.71
C CYS A 6 14.36 12.65 -4.77
N VAL A 7 13.82 12.06 -5.83
CA VAL A 7 13.81 10.60 -6.03
C VAL A 7 15.21 10.00 -6.12
N VAL A 8 16.14 10.64 -6.85
CA VAL A 8 17.52 10.13 -6.98
C VAL A 8 18.30 10.27 -5.69
N LYS A 9 18.04 11.32 -4.91
CA LYS A 9 18.65 11.47 -3.58
C LYS A 9 18.30 10.29 -2.68
N LEU A 10 17.13 9.69 -2.86
CA LEU A 10 16.65 8.56 -2.08
C LEU A 10 17.04 7.18 -2.66
N LEU A 11 16.77 6.95 -3.95
CA LEU A 11 16.87 5.63 -4.58
C LEU A 11 18.15 5.42 -5.40
N ASN A 12 18.95 6.48 -5.58
CA ASN A 12 20.16 6.48 -6.42
C ASN A 12 19.93 6.00 -7.86
N GLU A 13 18.74 6.27 -8.41
CA GLU A 13 18.37 5.98 -9.80
C GLU A 13 18.85 7.07 -10.76
N ASP A 14 18.73 6.81 -12.07
CA ASP A 14 19.13 7.79 -13.09
C ASP A 14 18.10 8.91 -13.26
N CYS A 15 18.56 10.16 -13.24
CA CYS A 15 17.71 11.36 -13.38
C CYS A 15 17.62 11.89 -14.81
N ASP A 16 16.61 12.73 -15.07
CA ASP A 16 16.52 13.61 -16.25
C ASP A 16 16.59 12.87 -17.60
N LYS A 17 16.19 11.59 -17.60
CA LYS A 17 16.13 10.74 -18.78
C LYS A 17 14.87 10.98 -19.60
N THR A 18 14.99 10.84 -20.92
CA THR A 18 13.88 11.06 -21.86
C THR A 18 13.09 9.79 -22.22
N TYR A 19 13.32 8.67 -21.53
CA TYR A 19 12.67 7.40 -21.85
C TYR A 19 11.15 7.40 -21.60
N TYR A 20 10.69 8.03 -20.52
CA TYR A 20 9.27 8.06 -20.15
C TYR A 20 8.57 9.38 -20.48
N CYS A 21 9.34 10.45 -20.69
CA CYS A 21 8.89 11.77 -21.07
C CYS A 21 9.87 12.35 -22.11
N ARG A 22 9.38 13.00 -23.18
CA ARG A 22 10.26 13.62 -24.19
C ARG A 22 10.90 14.93 -23.73
N MET A 23 10.42 15.48 -22.62
CA MET A 23 10.88 16.74 -22.06
C MET A 23 11.78 16.48 -20.85
N ILE A 24 12.85 17.26 -20.74
CA ILE A 24 13.69 17.35 -19.55
C ILE A 24 13.25 18.58 -18.77
N GLY A 25 13.01 18.41 -17.47
CA GLY A 25 12.55 19.48 -16.60
C GLY A 25 12.11 18.95 -15.25
N ARG A 26 11.71 19.86 -14.39
CA ARG A 26 11.36 19.59 -12.98
C ARG A 26 10.10 20.32 -12.59
N ILE A 27 9.42 19.76 -11.62
CA ILE A 27 8.25 20.34 -10.98
C ILE A 27 8.39 20.20 -9.48
N LYS A 28 7.95 21.21 -8.74
CA LYS A 28 7.87 21.13 -7.28
C LYS A 28 6.71 20.25 -6.90
N LEU A 29 6.83 19.50 -5.81
CA LEU A 29 5.77 18.59 -5.40
C LEU A 29 4.44 19.29 -5.12
N LYS A 30 4.48 20.53 -4.62
CA LYS A 30 3.27 21.36 -4.42
C LYS A 30 2.51 21.69 -5.71
N ASP A 31 3.18 21.64 -6.86
CA ASP A 31 2.60 21.97 -8.16
C ASP A 31 2.04 20.71 -8.86
N ILE A 32 2.23 19.52 -8.26
CA ILE A 32 1.61 18.26 -8.70
C ILE A 32 0.20 18.18 -8.13
N VAL A 33 -0.73 17.56 -8.86
CA VAL A 33 -2.08 17.27 -8.38
C VAL A 33 -1.99 16.46 -7.08
N SER A 34 -2.76 16.84 -6.05
CA SER A 34 -2.65 16.24 -4.71
C SER A 34 -2.78 14.72 -4.71
N THR A 35 -3.71 14.17 -5.49
CA THR A 35 -3.89 12.71 -5.63
C THR A 35 -2.65 12.01 -6.20
N ASP A 36 -1.98 12.64 -7.17
CA ASP A 36 -0.78 12.09 -7.79
C ASP A 36 0.42 12.18 -6.84
N ALA A 37 0.50 13.25 -6.04
CA ALA A 37 1.51 13.41 -5.00
C ALA A 37 1.36 12.35 -3.89
N GLU A 38 0.13 12.04 -3.46
CA GLU A 38 -0.15 10.96 -2.50
C GLU A 38 0.27 9.59 -3.04
N VAL A 39 -0.11 9.27 -4.28
CA VAL A 39 0.27 8.02 -4.94
C VAL A 39 1.79 7.92 -5.10
N LEU A 40 2.47 9.03 -5.41
CA LEU A 40 3.93 9.09 -5.49
C LEU A 40 4.57 8.72 -4.13
N ILE A 41 4.09 9.33 -3.04
CA ILE A 41 4.57 9.06 -1.68
C ILE A 41 4.37 7.58 -1.33
N GLN A 42 3.18 7.02 -1.61
CA GLN A 42 2.89 5.59 -1.35
C GLN A 42 3.78 4.65 -2.17
N ARG A 43 4.04 4.98 -3.44
CA ARG A 43 4.85 4.14 -4.34
C ARG A 43 6.34 4.26 -4.07
N ILE A 44 6.81 5.39 -3.56
CA ILE A 44 8.21 5.51 -3.16
C ILE A 44 8.40 4.91 -1.76
N GLY A 45 7.45 5.12 -0.86
CA GLY A 45 7.56 4.78 0.55
C GLY A 45 8.30 5.85 1.35
N HIS A 46 8.19 7.11 0.91
CA HIS A 46 8.88 8.24 1.54
C HIS A 46 8.06 9.53 1.41
N THR A 47 7.99 10.30 2.49
CA THR A 47 7.32 11.62 2.52
C THR A 47 8.28 12.70 2.06
N PHE A 48 7.82 13.61 1.22
CA PHE A 48 8.64 14.69 0.67
C PHE A 48 8.17 16.05 1.16
N GLU A 49 9.08 17.02 1.19
CA GLU A 49 8.70 18.40 1.46
C GLU A 49 8.07 19.03 0.21
N GLN A 50 7.12 19.94 0.41
CA GLN A 50 6.38 20.60 -0.69
C GLN A 50 7.26 21.38 -1.67
N ASN A 51 8.43 21.84 -1.22
CA ASN A 51 9.38 22.60 -2.03
C ASN A 51 10.41 21.73 -2.75
N GLU A 52 10.44 20.42 -2.49
CA GLU A 52 11.31 19.51 -3.22
C GLU A 52 10.88 19.39 -4.68
N GLU A 53 11.85 19.07 -5.52
CA GLU A 53 11.66 18.96 -6.97
C GLU A 53 11.85 17.52 -7.44
N ILE A 54 10.89 17.07 -8.24
CA ILE A 54 10.95 15.81 -8.98
C ILE A 54 11.14 16.12 -10.47
N CYS A 55 11.97 15.34 -11.16
CA CYS A 55 12.12 15.49 -12.60
C CYS A 55 10.97 14.81 -13.34
N PHE A 56 10.66 15.29 -14.55
CA PHE A 56 9.59 14.74 -15.39
C PHE A 56 9.79 13.25 -15.72
N HIS A 57 11.04 12.77 -15.70
CA HIS A 57 11.33 11.34 -15.85
C HIS A 57 10.70 10.52 -14.72
N HIS A 58 11.00 10.88 -13.47
CA HIS A 58 10.53 10.16 -12.29
C HIS A 58 9.05 10.41 -12.02
N GLU A 59 8.55 11.64 -12.25
CA GLU A 59 7.11 11.92 -12.21
C GLU A 59 6.36 10.94 -13.12
N LYS A 60 6.78 10.81 -14.39
CA LYS A 60 6.15 9.84 -15.29
C LYS A 60 6.39 8.39 -14.88
N ALA A 61 7.57 8.03 -14.39
CA ALA A 61 7.88 6.67 -13.96
C ALA A 61 6.95 6.21 -12.84
N TYR A 62 6.78 7.05 -11.80
CA TYR A 62 6.07 6.67 -10.58
C TYR A 62 4.59 7.03 -10.59
N ILE A 63 4.13 7.95 -11.42
CA ILE A 63 2.71 8.33 -11.47
C ILE A 63 2.01 7.61 -12.62
N SER A 64 2.43 7.89 -13.87
CA SER A 64 1.71 7.41 -15.06
C SER A 64 2.17 6.03 -15.55
N ARG A 65 3.45 5.70 -15.46
CA ARG A 65 4.04 4.48 -16.07
C ARG A 65 4.24 3.34 -15.09
N TYR A 66 4.09 3.57 -13.79
CA TYR A 66 4.46 2.64 -12.72
C TYR A 66 3.97 1.20 -12.97
N GLU A 67 2.66 1.07 -13.24
CA GLU A 67 2.03 -0.23 -13.53
C GLU A 67 2.61 -0.87 -14.80
N ALA A 68 2.84 -0.10 -15.85
CA ALA A 68 3.38 -0.58 -17.12
C ALA A 68 4.84 -1.01 -17.00
N LEU A 69 5.61 -0.41 -16.09
CA LEU A 69 7.01 -0.72 -15.84
C LEU A 69 7.18 -2.03 -15.08
N GLN A 70 6.21 -2.41 -14.25
CA GLN A 70 6.25 -3.71 -13.59
C GLN A 70 6.04 -4.84 -14.62
N LYS A 71 7.12 -5.55 -14.98
CA LYS A 71 7.09 -6.65 -15.96
C LYS A 71 6.84 -8.04 -15.39
N TYR A 72 6.90 -8.17 -14.06
CA TYR A 72 6.76 -9.44 -13.36
C TYR A 72 5.88 -9.27 -12.12
N CYS A 73 5.36 -10.38 -11.59
CA CYS A 73 4.59 -10.41 -10.35
C CYS A 73 5.37 -9.74 -9.20
N CYS A 74 4.69 -8.95 -8.38
CA CYS A 74 5.31 -8.35 -7.19
C CYS A 74 5.75 -9.43 -6.17
N ASP A 75 5.12 -10.61 -6.20
CA ASP A 75 5.40 -11.76 -5.34
C ASP A 75 5.39 -11.41 -3.84
N PRO A 76 4.24 -10.96 -3.29
CA PRO A 76 4.13 -10.53 -1.89
C PRO A 76 4.48 -11.66 -0.91
N PHE A 77 4.18 -12.91 -1.29
CA PHE A 77 4.45 -14.10 -0.47
C PHE A 77 5.88 -14.63 -0.65
N LYS A 78 6.68 -14.05 -1.57
CA LYS A 78 8.05 -14.46 -1.89
C LYS A 78 8.18 -15.95 -2.21
N VAL A 79 7.15 -16.52 -2.84
CA VAL A 79 7.07 -17.96 -3.17
C VAL A 79 7.61 -18.27 -4.56
N HIS A 80 7.77 -17.26 -5.42
CA HIS A 80 8.19 -17.50 -6.79
C HIS A 80 9.69 -17.79 -6.89
N LYS A 81 10.02 -19.00 -7.34
CA LYS A 81 11.41 -19.38 -7.68
C LYS A 81 11.91 -18.71 -8.97
N LYS A 82 11.01 -18.22 -9.83
CA LYS A 82 11.32 -17.58 -11.12
C LYS A 82 10.40 -16.37 -11.32
N LYS A 83 10.86 -15.39 -12.11
CA LYS A 83 10.03 -14.22 -12.46
C LYS A 83 8.78 -14.65 -13.24
N ILE A 84 7.60 -14.38 -12.68
CA ILE A 84 6.33 -14.67 -13.34
C ILE A 84 5.90 -13.45 -14.17
N ILE A 85 5.80 -13.62 -15.48
CA ILE A 85 5.48 -12.55 -16.43
C ILE A 85 4.06 -12.66 -17.04
N LYS A 86 3.42 -13.83 -16.93
CA LYS A 86 2.10 -14.11 -17.51
C LYS A 86 1.01 -13.94 -16.46
N GLY A 87 -0.19 -13.59 -16.91
CA GLY A 87 -1.38 -13.48 -16.05
C GLY A 87 -1.24 -12.40 -14.97
N LEU A 88 -0.56 -11.30 -15.29
CA LEU A 88 -0.40 -10.18 -14.36
C LEU A 88 -1.66 -9.33 -14.32
N CYS A 89 -2.27 -9.25 -13.14
CA CYS A 89 -3.46 -8.45 -12.86
C CYS A 89 -3.08 -7.32 -11.92
N LYS A 90 -3.55 -6.10 -12.23
CA LYS A 90 -3.47 -4.97 -11.31
C LYS A 90 -4.33 -5.27 -10.08
N VAL A 91 -3.82 -4.86 -8.93
CA VAL A 91 -4.48 -5.01 -7.65
C VAL A 91 -5.18 -3.71 -7.27
N ASP A 92 -6.38 -3.82 -6.72
CA ASP A 92 -7.14 -2.68 -6.17
C ASP A 92 -6.50 -2.18 -4.87
N ASP A 93 -6.70 -0.91 -4.52
CA ASP A 93 -6.03 -0.27 -3.39
C ASP A 93 -6.31 -0.95 -2.03
N LEU A 94 -7.51 -1.50 -1.85
CA LEU A 94 -7.87 -2.29 -0.66
C LEU A 94 -7.00 -3.55 -0.54
N THR A 95 -6.90 -4.31 -1.63
CA THR A 95 -6.11 -5.54 -1.65
C THR A 95 -4.61 -5.22 -1.54
N ALA A 96 -4.16 -4.12 -2.15
CA ALA A 96 -2.79 -3.66 -2.03
C ALA A 96 -2.43 -3.36 -0.56
N SER A 97 -3.34 -2.71 0.17
CA SER A 97 -3.18 -2.40 1.59
C SER A 97 -3.13 -3.67 2.45
N GLN A 98 -4.02 -4.63 2.20
CA GLN A 98 -4.06 -5.91 2.92
C GLN A 98 -2.79 -6.74 2.71
N LEU A 99 -2.23 -6.72 1.50
CA LEU A 99 -0.97 -7.39 1.16
C LEU A 99 0.29 -6.58 1.49
N LYS A 100 0.14 -5.38 2.06
CA LYS A 100 1.25 -4.42 2.31
C LYS A 100 2.10 -4.15 1.06
N ILE A 101 1.48 -4.13 -0.12
CA ILE A 101 2.11 -3.80 -1.40
C ILE A 101 1.75 -2.38 -1.85
N LYS A 102 2.54 -1.84 -2.79
CA LYS A 102 2.35 -0.48 -3.29
C LYS A 102 1.17 -0.40 -4.27
N PRO A 103 0.43 0.72 -4.29
CA PRO A 103 -0.75 0.86 -5.15
C PRO A 103 -0.39 0.79 -6.63
N GLY A 104 -1.19 0.05 -7.40
CA GLY A 104 -0.96 -0.20 -8.83
C GLY A 104 0.09 -1.27 -9.12
N GLN A 105 0.60 -2.00 -8.12
CA GLN A 105 1.39 -3.20 -8.36
C GLN A 105 0.54 -4.33 -8.94
N LYS A 106 1.21 -5.21 -9.70
CA LYS A 106 0.58 -6.36 -10.35
C LYS A 106 0.95 -7.68 -9.68
N LEU A 107 -0.02 -8.59 -9.63
CA LEU A 107 0.14 -9.95 -9.14
C LEU A 107 -0.16 -10.95 -10.24
N CYS A 108 0.50 -12.10 -10.21
CA CYS A 108 0.06 -13.22 -11.04
C CYS A 108 -1.25 -13.80 -10.51
N THR A 109 -1.97 -14.51 -11.37
CA THR A 109 -3.22 -15.20 -10.99
C THR A 109 -3.06 -16.13 -9.79
N ASN A 110 -1.90 -16.78 -9.64
CA ASN A 110 -1.65 -17.66 -8.50
C ASN A 110 -1.60 -16.88 -7.16
N CYS A 111 -0.80 -15.81 -7.08
CA CYS A 111 -0.75 -14.98 -5.88
C CYS A 111 -2.11 -14.35 -5.55
N LEU A 112 -2.86 -13.93 -6.58
CA LEU A 112 -4.20 -13.38 -6.35
C LEU A 112 -5.16 -14.43 -5.79
N ASN A 113 -5.05 -15.68 -6.23
CA ASN A 113 -5.87 -16.77 -5.73
C ASN A 113 -5.47 -17.18 -4.32
N GLU A 114 -4.16 -17.26 -4.02
CA GLU A 114 -3.66 -17.52 -2.66
C GLU A 114 -4.20 -16.47 -1.69
N PHE A 115 -4.11 -15.17 -2.04
CA PHE A 115 -4.69 -14.12 -1.22
C PHE A 115 -6.19 -14.31 -0.96
N LYS A 116 -6.97 -14.64 -1.99
CA LYS A 116 -8.42 -14.90 -1.85
C LYS A 116 -8.70 -16.10 -0.94
N LEU A 117 -7.89 -17.14 -1.02
CA LEU A 117 -8.02 -18.33 -0.18
C LEU A 117 -7.69 -18.04 1.28
N GLU A 118 -6.66 -17.24 1.56
CA GLU A 118 -6.30 -16.81 2.91
C GLU A 118 -7.43 -15.99 3.55
N GLN A 119 -8.04 -15.08 2.79
CA GLN A 119 -9.18 -14.27 3.26
C GLN A 119 -10.39 -15.13 3.64
N ILE A 120 -10.61 -16.26 2.94
CA ILE A 120 -11.71 -17.19 3.23
C ILE A 120 -11.38 -18.08 4.45
N THR A 121 -10.13 -18.50 4.57
CA THR A 121 -9.70 -19.45 5.60
C THR A 121 -9.36 -18.80 6.94
N GLY A 122 -9.38 -17.47 7.03
CA GLY A 122 -9.20 -16.72 8.28
C GLY A 122 -7.79 -16.79 8.86
N LYS A 123 -6.80 -17.26 8.09
CA LYS A 123 -5.40 -17.30 8.51
C LYS A 123 -4.73 -15.97 8.19
N PHE A 124 -5.07 -14.93 8.95
CA PHE A 124 -4.20 -13.76 9.04
C PHE A 124 -3.43 -13.90 10.34
N SER A 125 -2.21 -14.42 10.27
CA SER A 125 -1.28 -14.37 11.39
C SER A 125 -0.94 -12.91 11.61
N GLN A 126 -1.58 -12.26 12.58
CA GLN A 126 -0.97 -11.13 13.24
C GLN A 126 0.23 -11.70 13.99
N GLU A 127 1.42 -11.44 13.47
CA GLU A 127 2.59 -11.39 14.33
C GLU A 127 2.36 -10.17 15.23
N ASP A 128 1.77 -10.43 16.40
CA ASP A 128 1.77 -9.50 17.51
C ASP A 128 3.24 -9.39 17.96
N GLU A 129 3.79 -8.18 17.89
CA GLU A 129 5.02 -7.86 18.60
C GLU A 129 4.71 -7.99 20.09
N ASP A 130 5.22 -9.07 20.69
CA ASP A 130 5.12 -9.35 22.11
C ASP A 130 5.68 -8.16 22.92
N LYS A 131 4.85 -7.72 23.87
CA LYS A 131 5.20 -6.77 24.91
C LYS A 131 5.82 -7.54 26.07
N ASP A 132 7.06 -7.23 26.42
CA ASP A 132 7.56 -7.47 27.76
C ASP A 132 6.97 -6.41 28.70
N VAL A 133 5.92 -6.78 29.43
CA VAL A 133 5.44 -6.03 30.61
C VAL A 133 5.48 -7.00 31.78
N ASP A 134 6.48 -6.80 32.64
CA ASP A 134 6.67 -7.54 33.87
C ASP A 134 5.43 -7.47 34.77
N ASP A 135 5.15 -8.63 35.37
CA ASP A 135 4.07 -8.97 36.28
C ASP A 135 4.03 -8.06 37.51
N GLU A 136 2.84 -7.54 37.87
CA GLU A 136 2.48 -7.34 39.28
C GLU A 136 1.01 -7.71 39.52
N GLU A 137 0.85 -8.48 40.58
CA GLU A 137 -0.25 -9.32 40.97
C GLU A 137 -1.38 -8.53 41.65
N PHE A 138 -2.65 -8.73 41.26
CA PHE A 138 -3.73 -8.58 42.24
C PHE A 138 -4.97 -9.45 41.92
N SER A 139 -5.37 -10.22 42.93
CA SER A 139 -6.34 -11.31 42.89
C SER A 139 -7.78 -10.87 43.21
N SER A 140 -8.73 -11.56 42.55
CA SER A 140 -10.12 -11.95 42.96
C SER A 140 -11.09 -10.83 43.39
N SER A 141 -12.38 -10.81 43.08
CA SER A 141 -13.37 -11.85 42.80
C SER A 141 -14.62 -11.22 42.16
N ASP A 142 -15.36 -11.99 41.36
CA ASP A 142 -16.78 -12.33 41.57
C ASP A 142 -17.58 -12.57 40.29
N LEU A 143 -18.28 -13.70 40.36
CA LEU A 143 -19.14 -14.31 39.38
C LEU A 143 -20.32 -13.40 39.00
N ASN A 144 -20.75 -13.47 37.74
CA ASN A 144 -22.12 -13.91 37.45
C ASN A 144 -22.34 -14.29 35.97
N LYS A 145 -22.95 -15.47 35.81
CA LYS A 145 -23.51 -16.06 34.59
C LYS A 145 -24.40 -15.09 33.82
N THR A 146 -24.37 -15.16 32.49
CA THR A 146 -25.52 -15.69 31.72
C THR A 146 -25.18 -15.87 30.24
N VAL A 147 -25.27 -17.12 29.80
CA VAL A 147 -25.45 -17.52 28.40
C VAL A 147 -26.89 -17.22 28.02
N LEU A 148 -27.13 -16.43 26.98
CA LEU A 148 -28.37 -16.47 26.18
C LEU A 148 -28.15 -15.85 24.78
N ASN A 149 -27.85 -16.74 23.83
CA ASN A 149 -28.48 -16.94 22.53
C ASN A 149 -29.19 -15.78 21.78
N LYS A 150 -28.93 -15.74 20.46
CA LYS A 150 -29.80 -15.30 19.33
C LYS A 150 -30.16 -13.80 19.30
N SER A 151 -30.27 -13.10 18.18
CA SER A 151 -30.43 -13.47 16.77
C SER A 151 -30.34 -12.21 15.90
N PHE A 152 -29.88 -12.39 14.67
CA PHE A 152 -30.33 -11.76 13.43
C PHE A 152 -31.67 -10.99 13.49
N PHE A 153 -31.71 -9.73 13.04
CA PHE A 153 -32.41 -9.22 11.84
C PHE A 153 -32.58 -7.68 11.90
N THR A 154 -32.16 -7.06 10.80
CA THR A 154 -32.57 -5.79 10.16
C THR A 154 -33.46 -4.78 10.90
N GLY A 155 -33.12 -3.51 10.73
CA GLY A 155 -34.10 -2.42 10.82
C GLY A 155 -33.46 -1.04 10.68
N ASN A 156 -33.45 -0.51 9.45
CA ASN A 156 -33.35 0.93 9.20
C ASN A 156 -34.39 1.69 10.02
N ILE A 157 -34.05 2.90 10.49
CA ILE A 157 -34.81 4.16 10.28
C ILE A 157 -34.04 5.33 10.92
N SER A 158 -33.61 6.23 10.03
CA SER A 158 -33.76 7.70 10.07
C SER A 158 -33.41 8.51 11.33
N SER A 159 -32.45 9.42 11.12
CA SER A 159 -32.50 10.85 11.41
C SER A 159 -32.80 11.32 12.83
N LYS A 160 -31.78 11.90 13.50
CA LYS A 160 -31.95 13.09 14.34
C LYS A 160 -30.76 14.06 14.17
N LYS A 161 -31.13 15.30 13.85
CA LYS A 161 -30.32 16.54 13.91
C LYS A 161 -30.04 16.96 15.36
N CYS A 162 -29.13 17.93 15.46
CA CYS A 162 -28.78 18.81 16.61
C CYS A 162 -27.75 18.18 17.56
N LYS A 163 -26.61 18.81 17.83
CA LYS A 163 -26.36 20.23 18.11
C LYS A 163 -25.08 20.73 17.45
#